data_AF-A0A8J2KP51-F1
#
_entry.id   AF-A0A8J2KP51-F1
#
_cell.length_a   1.000
_cell.length_b   1.000
_cell.length_c   1.000
_cell.angle_alpha   90.00
_cell.angle_beta   90.00
_cell.angle_gamma   90.00
#
_symmetry.space_group_name_H-M   'P 1'
#
loop_
_entity.id
_entity.type
_entity.pdbx_description
1 polymer ?
#
loop_
_entity_poly.entity_id
_entity_poly.type
_entity_poly.pdbx_seq_one_letter_code
_entity_poly.pdbx_strand_id
1 'polypeptide(L)'
;LQCTATCATAIAYAVVQKISSWTATILDEVIIRGEAYFKQQNRLRLPEEVILPMNTDDIVGTVCGVFGSLNVSIHSDQGAVIAGMLNKFKAPNVSVMRLDAAIQLFIDSGKSYGILTSAGYSMALAVEDGNIYYFDSHSRGPKGGVSGNGTSCVIKYSLVTAARNLSTLVHKNIQKRTCPNVNDPRDVERFAFCITPITAEVIGGRSLANNVRSETISEISGARTQQIAENIVQSNTVISPDIGSCLMHSIEICEPEYSEVTASRPKSFLLNRKTSKPVSSQVESKLEELSFVKYFPRGRFGKSWARPIKQTTFEYFQQRIMSASRRFSHVSYLFYALCEIEEEQIKQKINVCCNMSQEGESTEWNYDPKNVHLVLSSIRGTPSYWRTYQGSVLAMIKQLGGCTFFVTTSVDDLNSYEFVNAMNKFKHGFDAPDIDPQSLSYYQKKELLDECPVVAARQFNLRVTEFFNLVQAYGVELFGYPVAAWTMRIEFQGNFIATNKIINDLR
;
A
#
# COMPACT_ATOMS: atom_id res chain seq x y z
N LEU A 1 17.29 9.23 7.59
CA LEU A 1 18.00 8.24 8.42
C LEU A 1 17.87 6.83 7.85
N GLN A 2 16.73 6.49 7.25
CA GLN A 2 16.42 5.16 6.71
C GLN A 2 16.98 4.85 5.31
N CYS A 3 17.66 5.77 4.63
CA CYS A 3 18.02 5.64 3.21
C CYS A 3 18.79 4.36 2.87
N THR A 4 19.73 3.92 3.71
CA THR A 4 20.50 2.67 3.50
C THR A 4 19.59 1.43 3.52
N ALA A 5 18.64 1.35 4.45
CA ALA A 5 17.66 0.26 4.50
C ALA A 5 16.70 0.27 3.31
N THR A 6 16.29 1.47 2.90
CA THR A 6 15.44 1.66 1.71
C THR A 6 16.18 1.22 0.44
N CYS A 7 17.49 1.43 0.35
CA CYS A 7 18.31 0.91 -0.74
C CYS A 7 18.38 -0.61 -0.74
N ALA A 8 18.56 -1.25 0.43
CA ALA A 8 18.52 -2.70 0.56
C ALA A 8 17.17 -3.28 0.12
N THR A 9 16.08 -2.59 0.47
CA THR A 9 14.72 -2.96 0.08
C THR A 9 14.51 -2.80 -1.43
N ALA A 10 15.01 -1.72 -2.04
CA ALA A 10 14.98 -1.56 -3.49
C ALA A 10 15.67 -2.73 -4.20
N ILE A 11 16.83 -3.15 -3.70
CA ILE A 11 17.55 -4.32 -4.22
C ILE A 11 16.73 -5.60 -4.04
N ALA A 12 16.08 -5.78 -2.89
CA ALA A 12 15.20 -6.92 -2.63
C ALA A 12 14.06 -7.02 -3.67
N TYR A 13 13.44 -5.90 -4.01
CA TYR A 13 12.42 -5.83 -5.06
C TYR A 13 13.01 -6.11 -6.45
N ALA A 14 14.22 -5.63 -6.73
CA ALA A 14 14.86 -5.76 -8.04
C ALA A 14 15.24 -7.21 -8.36
N VAL A 15 15.53 -8.01 -7.32
CA VAL A 15 15.80 -9.45 -7.45
C VAL A 15 14.55 -10.22 -7.88
N VAL A 16 13.36 -9.76 -7.49
CA VAL A 16 12.10 -10.43 -7.82
C VAL A 16 11.53 -9.94 -9.14
N GLN A 17 11.58 -8.64 -9.42
CA GLN A 17 10.99 -8.03 -10.60
C GLN A 17 11.94 -7.00 -11.24
N LYS A 18 12.09 -7.10 -12.56
CA LYS A 18 12.90 -6.20 -13.40
C LYS A 18 12.58 -4.73 -13.15
N ILE A 19 13.62 -3.90 -12.97
CA ILE A 19 13.44 -2.47 -12.62
C ILE A 19 12.80 -1.69 -13.77
N SER A 20 13.00 -2.13 -15.01
CA SER A 20 12.35 -1.55 -16.19
C SER A 20 10.82 -1.58 -16.14
N SER A 21 10.23 -2.49 -15.34
CA SER A 21 8.79 -2.64 -15.19
C SER A 21 8.23 -1.96 -13.93
N TRP A 22 9.08 -1.27 -13.16
CA TRP A 22 8.65 -0.64 -11.92
C TRP A 22 7.74 0.57 -12.18
N THR A 23 6.68 0.66 -11.39
CA THR A 23 5.75 1.80 -11.35
C THR A 23 6.05 2.67 -10.13
N ALA A 24 5.43 3.85 -10.06
CA ALA A 24 5.47 4.69 -8.87
C ALA A 24 4.98 3.93 -7.63
N THR A 25 3.97 3.10 -7.78
CA THR A 25 3.45 2.19 -6.74
C THR A 25 4.52 1.26 -6.17
N ILE A 26 5.34 0.64 -7.02
CA ILE A 26 6.42 -0.24 -6.57
C ILE A 26 7.46 0.57 -5.79
N LEU A 27 7.75 1.80 -6.24
CA LEU A 27 8.65 2.69 -5.52
C LEU A 27 8.11 3.08 -4.14
N ASP A 28 6.81 3.38 -4.03
CA ASP A 28 6.19 3.69 -2.75
C ASP A 28 6.25 2.50 -1.79
N GLU A 29 5.99 1.28 -2.27
CA GLU A 29 6.18 0.05 -1.49
C GLU A 29 7.65 -0.12 -1.05
N VAL A 30 8.62 0.15 -1.92
CA VAL A 30 10.04 0.14 -1.55
C VAL A 30 10.35 1.15 -0.43
N ILE A 31 9.77 2.35 -0.46
CA ILE A 31 9.94 3.34 0.62
C ILE A 31 9.33 2.84 1.93
N ILE A 32 8.07 2.39 1.90
CA ILE A 32 7.33 1.94 3.08
C ILE A 32 8.02 0.72 3.72
N ARG A 33 8.36 -0.29 2.91
CA ARG A 33 9.09 -1.48 3.38
C ARG A 33 10.49 -1.15 3.83
N GLY A 34 11.13 -0.17 3.20
CA GLY A 34 12.43 0.36 3.63
C GLY A 34 12.38 0.94 5.05
N GLU A 35 11.32 1.67 5.40
CA GLU A 35 11.14 2.16 6.77
C GLU A 35 10.91 1.02 7.77
N ALA A 36 10.09 0.03 7.42
CA ALA A 36 9.86 -1.14 8.26
C ALA A 36 11.17 -1.91 8.51
N TYR A 37 11.93 -2.16 7.43
CA TYR A 37 13.23 -2.84 7.51
C TYR A 37 14.25 -2.03 8.34
N PHE A 38 14.28 -0.71 8.20
CA PHE A 38 15.11 0.17 9.02
C PHE A 38 14.81 0.04 10.52
N LYS A 39 13.52 0.06 10.89
CA LYS A 39 13.10 -0.10 12.29
C LYS A 39 13.44 -1.48 12.83
N GLN A 40 13.22 -2.53 12.03
CA GLN A 40 13.58 -3.90 12.38
C GLN A 40 15.09 -4.01 12.68
N GLN A 41 15.94 -3.53 11.77
CA GLN A 41 17.39 -3.61 11.95
C GLN A 41 17.89 -2.78 13.13
N ASN A 42 17.32 -1.58 13.36
CA ASN A 42 17.66 -0.79 14.55
C ASN A 42 17.33 -1.54 15.84
N ARG A 43 16.15 -2.16 15.95
CA ARG A 43 15.76 -2.94 17.14
C ARG A 43 16.64 -4.15 17.40
N LEU A 44 17.19 -4.77 16.34
CA LEU A 44 18.09 -5.91 16.48
C LEU A 44 19.49 -5.50 16.98
N ARG A 45 19.91 -4.27 16.68
CA ARG A 45 21.26 -3.78 16.95
C ARG A 45 21.36 -2.91 18.20
N LEU A 46 20.28 -2.22 18.55
CA LEU A 46 20.26 -1.15 19.54
C LEU A 46 19.11 -1.31 20.52
N PRO A 47 19.23 -0.75 21.74
CA PRO A 47 18.11 -0.67 22.68
C PRO A 47 16.89 0.05 22.07
N GLU A 48 15.69 -0.30 22.52
CA GLU A 48 14.42 0.07 21.87
C GLU A 48 14.19 1.60 21.73
N GLU A 49 14.81 2.41 22.59
CA GLU A 49 14.70 3.87 22.60
C GLU A 49 15.72 4.58 21.68
N VAL A 50 16.68 3.86 21.10
CA VAL A 50 17.80 4.44 20.33
C VAL A 50 17.62 4.16 18.83
N ILE A 51 17.56 5.23 18.03
CA ILE A 51 17.47 5.15 16.57
C ILE A 51 18.69 5.84 15.96
N LEU A 52 19.50 5.08 15.21
CA LEU A 52 20.71 5.59 14.54
C LEU A 52 20.67 5.33 13.03
N PRO A 53 21.38 6.14 12.23
CA PRO A 53 21.59 5.82 10.82
C PRO A 53 22.36 4.50 10.68
N MET A 54 22.13 3.83 9.56
CA MET A 54 22.68 2.50 9.30
C MET A 54 23.75 2.55 8.22
N ASN A 55 24.85 1.84 8.46
CA ASN A 55 25.86 1.53 7.48
C ASN A 55 25.43 0.32 6.65
N THR A 56 26.16 0.05 5.56
CA THR A 56 25.80 -1.04 4.64
C THR A 56 25.99 -2.45 5.24
N ASP A 57 26.73 -2.59 6.33
CA ASP A 57 26.82 -3.87 7.06
C ASP A 57 25.60 -4.12 7.94
N ASP A 58 24.93 -3.05 8.33
CA ASP A 58 23.80 -3.08 9.26
C ASP A 58 22.50 -3.49 8.57
N ILE A 59 22.52 -3.58 7.24
CA ILE A 59 21.38 -4.00 6.42
C ILE A 59 21.38 -5.50 6.09
N VAL A 60 22.37 -6.27 6.56
CA VAL A 60 22.39 -7.73 6.36
C VAL A 60 21.25 -8.36 7.14
N GLY A 61 20.39 -9.11 6.45
CA GLY A 61 19.18 -9.66 7.05
C GLY A 61 18.12 -9.98 6.01
N THR A 62 16.89 -10.20 6.45
CA THR A 62 15.77 -10.59 5.57
C THR A 62 14.78 -9.45 5.43
N VAL A 63 14.58 -9.01 4.20
CA VAL A 63 13.48 -8.09 3.84
C VAL A 63 12.23 -8.93 3.62
N CYS A 64 11.23 -8.74 4.47
CA CYS A 64 10.00 -9.54 4.46
C CYS A 64 8.87 -8.92 3.63
N GLY A 65 8.08 -9.78 2.99
CA GLY A 65 6.86 -9.41 2.26
C GLY A 65 7.11 -8.52 1.04
N VAL A 66 8.24 -8.72 0.35
CA VAL A 66 8.50 -8.21 -0.99
C VAL A 66 7.41 -8.74 -1.93
N PHE A 67 6.74 -7.85 -2.66
CA PHE A 67 5.52 -8.18 -3.44
C PHE A 67 4.48 -8.97 -2.63
N GLY A 68 4.31 -8.60 -1.36
CA GLY A 68 3.27 -9.10 -0.46
C GLY A 68 3.59 -10.40 0.27
N SER A 69 4.43 -11.29 -0.27
CA SER A 69 4.65 -12.62 0.33
C SER A 69 6.08 -13.15 0.26
N LEU A 70 6.96 -12.57 -0.57
CA LEU A 70 8.31 -13.08 -0.73
C LEU A 70 9.23 -12.49 0.32
N ASN A 71 10.13 -13.33 0.84
CA ASN A 71 11.18 -12.89 1.73
C ASN A 71 12.49 -12.94 0.96
N VAL A 72 13.29 -11.88 1.06
CA VAL A 72 14.56 -11.79 0.34
C VAL A 72 15.67 -11.60 1.36
N SER A 73 16.64 -12.50 1.33
CA SER A 73 17.88 -12.38 2.11
C SER A 73 18.77 -11.35 1.45
N ILE A 74 19.35 -10.45 2.23
CA ILE A 74 20.31 -9.43 1.81
C ILE A 74 21.66 -9.75 2.47
N HIS A 75 22.70 -9.79 1.66
CA HIS A 75 24.08 -10.01 2.08
C HIS A 75 24.98 -8.91 1.51
N SER A 76 25.90 -8.39 2.33
CA SER A 76 26.93 -7.45 1.88
C SER A 76 28.23 -8.19 1.53
N ASP A 77 28.83 -7.86 0.39
CA ASP A 77 30.14 -8.40 -0.01
C ASP A 77 31.25 -7.47 0.49
N GLN A 78 31.63 -7.66 1.76
CA GLN A 78 32.62 -6.81 2.45
C GLN A 78 34.01 -6.86 1.81
N GLY A 79 34.36 -7.96 1.12
CA GLY A 79 35.66 -8.12 0.47
C GLY A 79 35.81 -7.32 -0.83
N ALA A 80 34.71 -6.81 -1.39
CA ALA A 80 34.65 -6.18 -2.71
C ALA A 80 34.26 -4.69 -2.67
N VAL A 81 34.38 -4.02 -1.51
CA VAL A 81 34.02 -2.61 -1.36
C VAL A 81 34.95 -1.71 -2.18
N ILE A 82 34.36 -0.86 -3.01
CA ILE A 82 35.09 0.11 -3.83
C ILE A 82 34.99 1.48 -3.15
N ALA A 83 36.10 1.99 -2.62
CA ALA A 83 36.15 3.27 -1.90
C ALA A 83 36.93 4.34 -2.67
N GLY A 84 36.52 5.59 -2.52
CA GLY A 84 37.18 6.72 -3.19
C GLY A 84 36.77 8.09 -2.64
N MET A 85 37.13 9.13 -3.38
CA MET A 85 36.86 10.52 -3.02
C MET A 85 36.14 11.27 -4.15
N LEU A 86 35.19 12.14 -3.79
CA LEU A 86 34.48 13.01 -4.74
C LEU A 86 35.45 14.01 -5.41
N ASN A 87 35.18 14.39 -6.66
CA ASN A 87 36.11 15.05 -7.59
C ASN A 87 36.72 16.40 -7.12
N LYS A 88 36.16 17.09 -6.12
CA LYS A 88 36.70 18.34 -5.57
C LYS A 88 37.71 18.10 -4.45
N PHE A 89 37.83 16.86 -3.96
CA PHE A 89 38.89 16.51 -3.03
C PHE A 89 40.24 16.59 -3.75
N LYS A 90 41.10 17.48 -3.27
CA LYS A 90 42.46 17.67 -3.76
C LYS A 90 43.39 17.55 -2.57
N ALA A 91 44.09 16.44 -2.48
CA ALA A 91 45.20 16.28 -1.55
C ALA A 91 46.52 16.28 -2.34
N PRO A 92 47.56 17.02 -1.90
CA PRO A 92 48.87 16.96 -2.52
C PRO A 92 49.38 15.51 -2.48
N ASN A 93 49.86 14.99 -3.61
CA ASN A 93 50.57 13.71 -3.71
C ASN A 93 49.76 12.44 -3.36
N VAL A 94 48.43 12.50 -3.30
CA VAL A 94 47.57 11.31 -3.09
C VAL A 94 46.68 11.12 -4.31
N SER A 95 46.91 10.02 -5.06
CA SER A 95 45.98 9.58 -6.10
C SER A 95 44.80 8.89 -5.42
N VAL A 96 43.59 9.44 -5.59
CA VAL A 96 42.35 8.90 -5.02
C VAL A 96 41.43 8.41 -6.12
N MET A 97 40.72 7.32 -5.85
CA MET A 97 39.74 6.79 -6.81
C MET A 97 38.60 7.78 -7.00
N ARG A 98 38.35 8.14 -8.26
CA ARG A 98 37.25 9.03 -8.63
C ARG A 98 35.94 8.26 -8.77
N LEU A 99 34.82 8.92 -8.54
CA LEU A 99 33.51 8.28 -8.53
C LEU A 99 33.11 7.68 -9.89
N ASP A 100 33.45 8.34 -11.00
CA ASP A 100 33.22 7.79 -12.35
C ASP A 100 34.01 6.50 -12.58
N ALA A 101 35.28 6.48 -12.20
CA ALA A 101 36.11 5.27 -12.26
C ALA A 101 35.58 4.15 -11.34
N ALA A 102 35.14 4.49 -10.12
CA ALA A 102 34.56 3.54 -9.18
C ALA A 102 33.25 2.92 -9.69
N ILE A 103 32.37 3.72 -10.30
CA ILE A 103 31.13 3.21 -10.92
C ILE A 103 31.47 2.30 -12.10
N GLN A 104 32.49 2.65 -12.90
CA GLN A 104 32.94 1.79 -13.99
C GLN A 104 33.51 0.46 -13.47
N LEU A 105 34.33 0.48 -12.42
CA LEU A 105 34.83 -0.73 -11.76
C LEU A 105 33.70 -1.60 -11.22
N PHE A 106 32.66 -0.99 -10.63
CA PHE A 106 31.48 -1.74 -10.20
C PHE A 106 30.76 -2.41 -11.37
N ILE A 107 30.56 -1.70 -12.49
CA ILE A 107 29.96 -2.26 -13.71
C ILE A 107 30.83 -3.42 -14.25
N ASP A 108 32.14 -3.22 -14.33
CA ASP A 108 33.09 -4.19 -14.88
C ASP A 108 33.26 -5.42 -13.98
N SER A 109 32.95 -5.30 -12.68
CA SER A 109 32.99 -6.42 -11.73
C SER A 109 31.94 -7.50 -12.01
N GLY A 110 30.94 -7.22 -12.85
CA GLY A 110 29.84 -8.13 -13.16
C GLY A 110 28.82 -8.30 -12.03
N LYS A 111 28.94 -7.55 -10.93
CA LYS A 111 27.97 -7.57 -9.82
C LYS A 111 26.67 -6.88 -10.23
N SER A 112 25.54 -7.50 -9.94
CA SER A 112 24.22 -6.99 -10.32
C SER A 112 23.73 -5.84 -9.43
N TYR A 113 24.09 -5.83 -8.15
CA TYR A 113 23.55 -4.87 -7.19
C TYR A 113 24.65 -4.29 -6.29
N GLY A 114 24.46 -3.03 -5.89
CA GLY A 114 25.35 -2.35 -4.96
C GLY A 114 24.69 -1.15 -4.31
N ILE A 115 25.28 -0.66 -3.23
CA ILE A 115 24.85 0.56 -2.55
C ILE A 115 26.01 1.54 -2.58
N LEU A 116 25.77 2.71 -3.19
CA LEU A 116 26.66 3.86 -3.15
C LEU A 116 26.32 4.71 -1.93
N THR A 117 27.27 4.86 -1.01
CA THR A 117 27.14 5.73 0.16
C THR A 117 28.14 6.88 0.09
N SER A 118 27.68 8.11 0.32
CA SER A 118 28.53 9.30 0.41
C SER A 118 27.87 10.40 1.22
N ALA A 119 28.64 11.07 2.09
CA ALA A 119 28.19 12.19 2.92
C ALA A 119 26.89 11.94 3.72
N GLY A 120 26.65 10.70 4.16
CA GLY A 120 25.44 10.30 4.89
C GLY A 120 24.21 10.02 4.02
N TYR A 121 24.37 10.01 2.70
CA TYR A 121 23.35 9.57 1.74
C TYR A 121 23.71 8.20 1.19
N SER A 122 22.70 7.36 0.98
CA SER A 122 22.84 6.04 0.36
C SER A 122 21.90 5.93 -0.83
N MET A 123 22.38 5.36 -1.93
CA MET A 123 21.65 5.15 -3.17
C MET A 123 21.92 3.75 -3.73
N ALA A 124 20.88 3.06 -4.19
CA ALA A 124 21.03 1.72 -4.75
C ALA A 124 21.41 1.79 -6.24
N LEU A 125 22.32 0.91 -6.62
CA LEU A 125 22.75 0.65 -7.98
C LEU A 125 22.30 -0.76 -8.38
N ALA A 126 21.73 -0.88 -9.56
CA ALA A 126 21.34 -2.16 -10.13
C ALA A 126 21.70 -2.21 -11.62
N VAL A 127 22.42 -3.24 -12.05
CA VAL A 127 22.84 -3.46 -13.43
C VAL A 127 21.97 -4.55 -14.04
N GLU A 128 21.21 -4.19 -15.07
CA GLU A 128 20.26 -5.07 -15.74
C GLU A 128 20.12 -4.69 -17.23
N ASP A 129 20.05 -5.67 -18.11
CA ASP A 129 19.74 -5.51 -19.55
C ASP A 129 20.56 -4.39 -20.24
N GLY A 130 21.88 -4.33 -19.99
CA GLY A 130 22.77 -3.34 -20.59
C GLY A 130 22.59 -1.90 -20.07
N ASN A 131 21.88 -1.74 -18.95
CA ASN A 131 21.66 -0.46 -18.28
C ASN A 131 22.04 -0.55 -16.81
N ILE A 132 22.31 0.61 -16.21
CA ILE A 132 22.36 0.79 -14.76
C ILE A 132 21.15 1.62 -14.31
N TYR A 133 20.56 1.21 -13.21
CA TYR A 133 19.47 1.86 -12.53
C TYR A 133 20.00 2.42 -11.20
N TYR A 134 19.73 3.71 -10.98
CA TYR A 134 20.13 4.44 -9.79
C TYR A 134 18.87 4.86 -9.03
N PHE A 135 18.68 4.27 -7.86
CA PHE A 135 17.55 4.58 -6.99
C PHE A 135 17.97 5.53 -5.87
N ASP A 136 17.21 6.61 -5.71
CA ASP A 136 17.42 7.62 -4.68
C ASP A 136 16.10 7.89 -3.94
N SER A 137 16.07 7.56 -2.65
CA SER A 137 14.88 7.66 -1.80
C SER A 137 14.55 9.08 -1.35
N HIS A 138 15.44 10.05 -1.58
CA HIS A 138 15.27 11.41 -1.10
C HIS A 138 14.38 12.23 -2.05
N SER A 139 14.02 13.45 -1.65
CA SER A 139 13.23 14.34 -2.48
C SER A 139 14.01 14.78 -3.73
N ARG A 140 13.61 14.23 -4.89
CA ARG A 140 14.20 14.48 -6.21
C ARG A 140 13.15 14.94 -7.22
N GLY A 141 13.60 15.72 -8.20
CA GLY A 141 12.80 16.07 -9.37
C GLY A 141 12.94 15.03 -10.50
N PRO A 142 12.23 15.21 -11.63
CA PRO A 142 12.18 14.24 -12.74
C PRO A 142 13.53 13.85 -13.36
N LYS A 143 14.56 14.70 -13.19
CA LYS A 143 15.92 14.45 -13.69
C LYS A 143 16.88 13.95 -12.60
N GLY A 144 16.36 13.51 -11.45
CA GLY A 144 17.15 13.03 -10.30
C GLY A 144 17.85 14.12 -9.49
N GLY A 145 17.61 15.40 -9.77
CA GLY A 145 18.19 16.52 -9.01
C GLY A 145 17.44 16.80 -7.71
N VAL A 146 18.11 17.35 -6.70
CA VAL A 146 17.48 17.78 -5.43
C VAL A 146 16.29 18.72 -5.69
N SER A 147 15.15 18.44 -5.04
CA SER A 147 13.93 19.26 -5.10
C SER A 147 13.36 19.42 -3.69
N GLY A 148 12.70 20.55 -3.41
CA GLY A 148 12.07 20.80 -2.11
C GLY A 148 10.74 20.04 -1.92
N ASN A 149 9.99 19.87 -3.01
CA ASN A 149 8.71 19.14 -3.06
C ASN A 149 8.78 17.98 -4.07
N GLY A 150 9.94 17.32 -4.16
CA GLY A 150 10.15 16.16 -5.02
C GLY A 150 9.79 14.83 -4.36
N THR A 151 9.87 13.75 -5.15
CA THR A 151 9.59 12.37 -4.75
C THR A 151 10.86 11.52 -4.85
N SER A 152 10.81 10.26 -4.38
CA SER A 152 11.87 9.30 -4.69
C SER A 152 11.91 9.00 -6.18
N CYS A 153 13.06 8.56 -6.70
CA CYS A 153 13.19 8.31 -8.13
C CYS A 153 14.13 7.14 -8.45
N VAL A 154 13.91 6.54 -9.62
CA VAL A 154 14.87 5.67 -10.29
C VAL A 154 15.31 6.34 -11.59
N ILE A 155 16.62 6.48 -11.77
CA ILE A 155 17.21 7.03 -12.99
C ILE A 155 17.90 5.90 -13.75
N LYS A 156 17.58 5.78 -15.04
CA LYS A 156 18.17 4.80 -15.94
C LYS A 156 19.26 5.43 -16.81
N TYR A 157 20.42 4.79 -16.88
CA TYR A 157 21.46 5.12 -17.85
C TYR A 157 21.94 3.86 -18.58
N SER A 158 22.26 4.00 -19.88
CA SER A 158 23.00 2.95 -20.60
C SER A 158 24.40 2.80 -20.01
N LEU A 159 24.90 1.56 -19.89
CA LEU A 159 26.23 1.27 -19.32
C LEU A 159 27.36 2.05 -20.00
N VAL A 160 27.23 2.37 -21.29
CA VAL A 160 28.23 3.15 -22.05
C VAL A 160 28.45 4.55 -21.47
N THR A 161 27.40 5.17 -20.92
CA THR A 161 27.45 6.56 -20.41
C THR A 161 27.22 6.65 -18.90
N ALA A 162 26.95 5.52 -18.27
CA ALA A 162 26.56 5.38 -16.88
C ALA A 162 27.53 6.07 -15.91
N ALA A 163 28.82 5.69 -15.96
CA ALA A 163 29.84 6.16 -15.02
C ALA A 163 29.94 7.69 -14.98
N ARG A 164 30.01 8.32 -16.16
CA ARG A 164 30.09 9.79 -16.30
C ARG A 164 28.81 10.48 -15.82
N ASN A 165 27.66 9.99 -16.25
CA ASN A 165 26.37 10.65 -15.98
C ASN A 165 25.98 10.53 -14.51
N LEU A 166 26.11 9.35 -13.92
CA LEU A 166 25.85 9.12 -12.50
C LEU A 166 26.82 9.89 -11.62
N SER A 167 28.12 9.87 -11.95
CA SER A 167 29.10 10.68 -11.24
C SER A 167 28.69 12.16 -11.26
N THR A 168 28.30 12.70 -12.42
CA THR A 168 27.84 14.10 -12.52
C THR A 168 26.61 14.37 -11.65
N LEU A 169 25.63 13.46 -11.65
CA LEU A 169 24.40 13.58 -10.87
C LEU A 169 24.68 13.58 -9.36
N VAL A 170 25.48 12.62 -8.89
CA VAL A 170 25.86 12.49 -7.47
C VAL A 170 26.62 13.73 -7.01
N HIS A 171 27.58 14.22 -7.81
CA HIS A 171 28.29 15.45 -7.49
C HIS A 171 27.34 16.66 -7.39
N LYS A 172 26.38 16.78 -8.30
CA LYS A 172 25.41 17.88 -8.28
C LYS A 172 24.54 17.85 -7.03
N ASN A 173 24.18 16.67 -6.55
CA ASN A 173 23.26 16.50 -5.42
C ASN A 173 23.94 16.54 -4.05
N ILE A 174 25.14 15.96 -3.93
CA ILE A 174 25.77 15.66 -2.64
C ILE A 174 27.04 16.49 -2.40
N GLN A 175 27.81 16.80 -3.44
CA GLN A 175 29.10 17.47 -3.25
C GLN A 175 28.93 18.93 -2.81
N LYS A 176 29.60 19.28 -1.71
CA LYS A 176 29.66 20.68 -1.25
C LYS A 176 30.25 21.60 -2.31
N ARG A 177 29.81 22.87 -2.28
CA ARG A 177 30.33 23.90 -3.17
C ARG A 177 31.78 24.28 -2.85
N THR A 178 32.16 24.23 -1.58
CA THR A 178 33.49 24.56 -1.06
C THR A 178 34.49 23.41 -1.25
N CYS A 179 35.79 23.74 -1.32
CA CYS A 179 36.85 22.75 -1.25
C CYS A 179 36.93 22.13 0.15
N PRO A 180 37.33 20.85 0.28
CA PRO A 180 37.47 20.20 1.59
C PRO A 180 38.59 20.85 2.40
N ASN A 181 38.36 20.99 3.71
CA ASN A 181 39.44 21.27 4.64
C ASN A 181 40.16 19.96 5.00
N VAL A 182 41.33 19.72 4.41
CA VAL A 182 42.12 18.48 4.61
C VAL A 182 42.55 18.29 6.08
N ASN A 183 42.59 19.36 6.87
CA ASN A 183 42.94 19.31 8.29
C ASN A 183 41.74 19.01 9.21
N ASP A 184 40.51 18.96 8.69
CA ASP A 184 39.31 18.56 9.44
C ASP A 184 38.87 17.15 9.01
N PRO A 185 39.13 16.10 9.83
CA PRO A 185 38.76 14.73 9.50
C PRO A 185 37.28 14.54 9.16
N ARG A 186 36.38 15.31 9.80
CA ARG A 186 34.93 15.24 9.52
C ARG A 186 34.56 15.86 8.19
N ASP A 187 35.34 16.84 7.72
CA ASP A 187 35.13 17.40 6.39
C ASP A 187 35.74 16.48 5.32
N VAL A 188 36.85 15.80 5.58
CA VAL A 188 37.40 14.76 4.69
C VAL A 188 36.40 13.62 4.48
N GLU A 189 35.81 13.09 5.55
CA GLU A 189 34.82 12.00 5.49
C GLU A 189 33.59 12.34 4.63
N ARG A 190 33.17 13.62 4.60
CA ARG A 190 32.06 14.08 3.76
C ARG A 190 32.35 14.07 2.26
N PHE A 191 33.62 13.98 1.86
CA PHE A 191 34.02 13.81 0.46
C PHE A 191 34.34 12.35 0.11
N ALA A 192 34.34 11.45 1.10
CA ALA A 192 34.49 10.03 0.85
C ALA A 192 33.20 9.43 0.27
N PHE A 193 33.37 8.39 -0.54
CA PHE A 193 32.28 7.52 -0.96
C PHE A 193 32.73 6.06 -0.92
N CYS A 194 31.76 5.16 -0.80
CA CYS A 194 31.95 3.73 -1.01
C CYS A 194 30.83 3.16 -1.86
N ILE A 195 31.15 2.20 -2.72
CA ILE A 195 30.19 1.33 -3.40
C ILE A 195 30.39 -0.06 -2.82
N THR A 196 29.38 -0.54 -2.10
CA THR A 196 29.38 -1.88 -1.51
C THR A 196 28.52 -2.79 -2.37
N PRO A 197 29.09 -3.84 -3.01
CA PRO A 197 28.28 -4.82 -3.72
C PRO A 197 27.37 -5.58 -2.78
N ILE A 198 26.15 -5.84 -3.22
CA ILE A 198 25.11 -6.54 -2.47
C ILE A 198 24.69 -7.78 -3.24
N THR A 199 24.57 -8.91 -2.55
CA THR A 199 23.89 -10.10 -3.08
C THR A 199 22.56 -10.26 -2.37
N ALA A 200 21.57 -10.72 -3.11
CA ALA A 200 20.22 -10.84 -2.61
C ALA A 200 19.52 -12.05 -3.23
N GLU A 201 18.84 -12.84 -2.39
CA GLU A 201 18.28 -14.13 -2.78
C GLU A 201 16.88 -14.32 -2.19
N VAL A 202 15.95 -14.83 -3.01
CA VAL A 202 14.58 -15.13 -2.55
C VAL A 202 14.61 -16.37 -1.66
N ILE A 203 14.16 -16.23 -0.42
CA ILE A 203 14.09 -17.32 0.55
C ILE A 203 12.77 -18.08 0.37
N GLY A 204 12.86 -19.36 0.03
CA GLY A 204 11.72 -20.31 0.11
C GLY A 204 10.69 -20.26 -1.01
N GLY A 205 10.94 -19.55 -2.12
CA GLY A 205 10.07 -19.59 -3.30
C GLY A 205 10.41 -20.79 -4.20
N ARG A 206 9.58 -21.84 -4.21
CA ARG A 206 9.61 -22.82 -5.30
C ARG A 206 9.40 -22.09 -6.62
N SER A 207 10.26 -22.35 -7.59
CA SER A 207 10.08 -21.95 -8.99
C SER A 207 8.67 -22.29 -9.45
N LEU A 208 7.94 -21.29 -9.95
CA LEU A 208 6.67 -21.46 -10.65
C LEU A 208 6.93 -22.12 -12.01
N ALA A 209 7.31 -23.40 -11.98
CA ALA A 209 7.37 -24.25 -13.15
C ALA A 209 6.94 -25.66 -12.75
N ASN A 210 5.74 -26.02 -13.20
CA ASN A 210 5.21 -27.37 -13.36
C ASN A 210 5.44 -28.35 -12.20
N ASN A 211 4.40 -28.58 -11.39
CA ASN A 211 3.85 -29.92 -11.24
C ASN A 211 2.59 -29.92 -10.36
N VAL A 212 1.48 -30.26 -10.98
CA VAL A 212 0.32 -30.86 -10.30
C VAL A 212 0.80 -32.18 -9.70
N ARG A 213 0.91 -32.26 -8.38
CA ARG A 213 0.82 -33.54 -7.65
C ARG A 213 0.10 -33.31 -6.33
N SER A 214 -1.04 -33.97 -6.20
CA SER A 214 -1.71 -34.22 -4.92
C SER A 214 -0.74 -34.91 -3.97
N GLU A 215 -0.50 -34.30 -2.81
CA GLU A 215 0.08 -35.00 -1.67
C GLU A 215 -1.02 -35.14 -0.60
N THR A 216 -1.27 -36.39 -0.25
CA THR A 216 -2.22 -36.84 0.76
C THR A 216 -1.71 -36.44 2.14
N ILE A 217 -2.55 -35.76 2.93
CA ILE A 217 -2.25 -35.34 4.30
C ILE A 217 -2.34 -36.57 5.22
N SER A 218 -1.21 -37.03 5.74
CA SER A 218 -1.19 -37.91 6.91
C SER A 218 -1.20 -37.08 8.19
N GLU A 219 -2.31 -37.21 8.92
CA GLU A 219 -2.55 -36.96 10.35
C GLU A 219 -1.51 -36.12 11.11
N ILE A 220 -1.84 -34.83 11.31
CA ILE A 220 -1.19 -33.96 12.29
C ILE A 220 -1.97 -34.05 13.60
N SER A 221 -1.34 -34.66 14.62
CA SER A 221 -1.93 -34.82 15.95
C SER A 221 -2.17 -33.48 16.66
N GLY A 222 -3.27 -33.40 17.42
CA GLY A 222 -3.76 -32.16 18.06
C GLY A 222 -2.84 -31.48 19.08
N ALA A 223 -1.82 -32.17 19.58
CA ALA A 223 -0.87 -31.60 20.53
C ALA A 223 0.04 -30.55 19.88
N ARG A 224 0.37 -30.72 18.58
CA ARG A 224 1.26 -29.79 17.86
C ARG A 224 0.57 -28.46 17.53
N THR A 225 -0.73 -28.48 17.30
CA THR A 225 -1.56 -27.30 16.99
C THR A 225 -1.76 -26.42 18.23
N GLN A 226 -1.91 -27.01 19.42
CA GLN A 226 -2.00 -26.27 20.68
C GLN A 226 -0.67 -25.59 21.04
N GLN A 227 0.46 -26.27 20.83
CA GLN A 227 1.78 -25.71 21.12
C GLN A 227 2.16 -24.55 20.18
N ILE A 228 1.72 -24.59 18.93
CA ILE A 228 1.86 -23.46 17.98
C ILE A 228 0.95 -22.29 18.37
N ALA A 229 -0.28 -22.56 18.81
CA ALA A 229 -1.20 -21.53 19.28
C ALA A 229 -0.69 -20.83 20.56
N GLU A 230 -0.14 -21.56 21.52
CA GLU A 230 0.46 -20.98 22.74
C GLU A 230 1.68 -20.10 22.42
N ASN A 231 2.53 -20.53 21.48
CA ASN A 231 3.69 -19.74 21.04
C ASN A 231 3.29 -18.45 20.30
N ILE A 232 2.23 -18.48 19.48
CA ILE A 232 1.68 -17.28 18.82
C ILE A 232 1.07 -16.30 19.83
N VAL A 233 0.57 -16.81 20.96
CA VAL A 233 -0.07 -16.00 22.00
C VAL A 233 0.97 -15.33 22.90
N GLN A 234 2.07 -16.02 23.20
CA GLN A 234 3.18 -15.45 23.97
C GLN A 234 3.99 -14.42 23.17
N SER A 235 4.07 -14.52 21.84
CA SER A 235 4.77 -13.54 20.99
C SER A 235 3.98 -12.25 20.72
N ASN A 236 2.71 -12.17 21.13
CA ASN A 236 1.79 -11.09 20.75
C ASN A 236 1.61 -9.98 21.79
N THR A 237 2.33 -10.00 22.91
CA THR A 237 2.31 -8.90 23.89
C THR A 237 3.07 -7.64 23.43
N VAL A 238 3.80 -7.69 22.30
CA VAL A 238 4.64 -6.56 21.83
C VAL A 238 4.40 -6.17 20.36
N ILE A 239 3.47 -6.81 19.64
CA ILE A 239 3.23 -6.49 18.22
C ILE A 239 2.23 -5.33 18.10
N SER A 240 2.76 -4.11 17.97
CA SER A 240 2.05 -3.12 17.15
C SER A 240 2.06 -3.62 15.70
N PRO A 241 0.91 -3.84 15.03
CA PRO A 241 0.90 -4.27 13.66
C PRO A 241 1.55 -3.17 12.83
N ASP A 242 2.52 -3.59 12.02
CA ASP A 242 3.03 -2.81 10.91
C ASP A 242 1.84 -2.24 10.12
N ILE A 243 1.87 -0.93 9.90
CA ILE A 243 0.83 -0.13 9.26
C ILE A 243 0.58 -0.53 7.78
N GLY A 244 1.33 -1.50 7.24
CA GLY A 244 1.29 -1.93 5.83
C GLY A 244 0.16 -2.88 5.41
N SER A 245 -0.73 -3.31 6.30
CA SER A 245 -1.89 -4.16 5.93
C SER A 245 -3.09 -3.34 5.42
N CYS A 246 -2.97 -2.02 5.38
CA CYS A 246 -4.00 -1.11 4.92
C CYS A 246 -4.05 -1.07 3.40
N LEU A 247 -4.93 -1.86 2.80
CA LEU A 247 -5.33 -1.77 1.38
C LEU A 247 -6.00 -0.43 1.00
N MET A 248 -5.74 0.64 1.74
CA MET A 248 -5.80 1.98 1.17
C MET A 248 -4.48 2.16 0.42
N HIS A 249 -4.38 1.56 -0.77
CA HIS A 249 -3.42 2.05 -1.76
C HIS A 249 -3.61 3.57 -1.82
N SER A 250 -2.51 4.33 -1.91
CA SER A 250 -2.61 5.68 -2.45
C SER A 250 -3.31 5.52 -3.80
N ILE A 251 -4.59 5.85 -3.86
CA ILE A 251 -5.23 6.16 -5.13
C ILE A 251 -4.34 7.28 -5.64
N GLU A 252 -3.55 6.98 -6.68
CA GLU A 252 -2.89 8.00 -7.45
C GLU A 252 -4.00 8.95 -7.88
N ILE A 253 -4.22 10.01 -7.09
CA ILE A 253 -4.81 11.22 -7.63
C ILE A 253 -3.70 11.72 -8.53
N CYS A 254 -3.66 11.17 -9.75
CA CYS A 254 -3.16 11.91 -10.88
C CYS A 254 -4.08 13.13 -10.90
N GLU A 255 -3.68 14.20 -10.22
CA GLU A 255 -4.40 15.46 -10.29
C GLU A 255 -4.48 15.76 -11.77
N PRO A 256 -5.70 15.74 -12.37
CA PRO A 256 -5.81 15.97 -13.79
C PRO A 256 -5.18 17.34 -14.06
N GLU A 257 -4.31 17.41 -15.07
CA GLU A 257 -3.65 18.65 -15.43
C GLU A 257 -4.75 19.71 -15.64
N TYR A 258 -4.72 20.79 -14.86
CA TYR A 258 -5.84 21.76 -14.77
C TYR A 258 -6.22 22.34 -16.15
N SER A 259 -5.26 22.32 -17.08
CA SER A 259 -5.35 22.62 -18.50
C SER A 259 -6.32 21.72 -19.28
N GLU A 260 -6.33 20.41 -19.01
CA GLU A 260 -7.15 19.43 -19.75
C GLU A 260 -8.63 19.49 -19.38
N VAL A 261 -8.94 19.78 -18.11
CA VAL A 261 -10.31 19.82 -17.57
C VAL A 261 -11.08 21.07 -18.02
N THR A 262 -10.37 22.17 -18.31
CA THR A 262 -10.97 23.48 -18.64
C THR A 262 -11.23 23.67 -20.13
N ALA A 263 -10.59 22.88 -21.01
CA ALA A 263 -10.73 23.03 -22.46
C ALA A 263 -12.09 22.56 -23.00
N SER A 264 -12.79 21.66 -22.29
CA SER A 264 -13.99 20.98 -22.79
C SER A 264 -15.32 21.39 -22.13
N ARG A 265 -15.29 22.19 -21.05
CA ARG A 265 -16.52 22.57 -20.33
C ARG A 265 -17.05 23.95 -20.75
N PRO A 266 -18.34 24.08 -21.10
CA PRO A 266 -18.94 25.39 -21.32
C PRO A 266 -18.84 26.23 -20.04
N LYS A 267 -18.50 27.51 -20.19
CA LYS A 267 -18.44 28.55 -19.14
C LYS A 267 -19.84 28.81 -18.55
N SER A 268 -20.47 27.85 -17.88
CA SER A 268 -21.82 28.00 -17.35
C SER A 268 -21.87 28.32 -15.85
N PHE A 269 -20.75 28.20 -15.12
CA PHE A 269 -20.72 28.45 -13.68
C PHE A 269 -19.85 29.64 -13.35
N LEU A 270 -20.49 30.79 -13.10
CA LEU A 270 -19.84 31.98 -12.56
C LEU A 270 -19.55 31.73 -11.07
N LEU A 271 -18.31 31.39 -10.73
CA LEU A 271 -17.87 31.27 -9.34
C LEU A 271 -17.84 32.66 -8.69
N ASN A 272 -18.86 32.95 -7.86
CA ASN A 272 -19.02 34.23 -7.16
C ASN A 272 -18.06 34.42 -5.96
N ARG A 273 -17.40 33.34 -5.51
CA ARG A 273 -16.51 33.35 -4.34
C ARG A 273 -15.15 32.73 -4.71
N LYS A 274 -14.20 33.57 -5.15
CA LYS A 274 -12.85 33.14 -5.53
C LYS A 274 -11.80 33.26 -4.42
N THR A 275 -12.06 34.07 -3.38
CA THR A 275 -11.05 34.47 -2.37
C THR A 275 -11.50 34.26 -0.92
N SER A 276 -12.68 33.68 -0.70
CA SER A 276 -13.19 33.38 0.65
C SER A 276 -12.81 31.97 1.09
N LYS A 277 -12.60 31.78 2.39
CA LYS A 277 -12.31 30.46 2.98
C LYS A 277 -13.38 29.45 2.55
N PRO A 278 -13.01 28.18 2.29
CA PRO A 278 -13.99 27.13 2.04
C PRO A 278 -15.03 27.10 3.16
N VAL A 279 -16.30 26.95 2.79
CA VAL A 279 -17.38 26.83 3.77
C VAL A 279 -17.28 25.44 4.40
N SER A 280 -17.36 25.38 5.74
CA SER A 280 -17.33 24.11 6.46
C SER A 280 -18.58 23.30 6.14
N SER A 281 -18.41 22.00 5.82
CA SER A 281 -19.50 21.04 5.62
C SER A 281 -20.43 20.94 6.83
N GLN A 282 -19.92 21.26 8.02
CA GLN A 282 -20.67 21.17 9.28
C GLN A 282 -21.64 22.35 9.49
N VAL A 283 -21.42 23.45 8.79
CA VAL A 283 -22.21 24.70 8.94
C VAL A 283 -23.23 24.84 7.82
N GLU A 284 -22.92 24.31 6.63
CA GLU A 284 -23.77 24.46 5.46
C GLU A 284 -24.97 23.50 5.49
N SER A 285 -26.18 24.07 5.57
CA SER A 285 -27.41 23.30 5.44
C SER A 285 -27.64 22.90 3.97
N LYS A 286 -28.19 21.71 3.73
CA LYS A 286 -28.49 21.21 2.36
C LYS A 286 -27.25 21.08 1.45
N LEU A 287 -26.11 20.75 2.04
CA LEU A 287 -24.84 20.58 1.34
C LEU A 287 -24.95 19.58 0.18
N GLU A 288 -25.68 18.48 0.37
CA GLU A 288 -25.90 17.46 -0.64
C GLU A 288 -26.65 18.03 -1.86
N GLU A 289 -27.76 18.73 -1.63
CA GLU A 289 -28.56 19.32 -2.71
C GLU A 289 -27.80 20.41 -3.46
N LEU A 290 -26.97 21.19 -2.76
CA LEU A 290 -26.14 22.24 -3.34
C LEU A 290 -24.96 21.68 -4.15
N SER A 291 -24.37 20.57 -3.69
CA SER A 291 -23.24 19.94 -4.35
C SER A 291 -23.67 19.13 -5.58
N PHE A 292 -24.87 18.53 -5.53
CA PHE A 292 -25.39 17.65 -6.57
C PHE A 292 -26.70 18.16 -7.18
N VAL A 293 -26.71 19.41 -7.64
CA VAL A 293 -27.89 20.08 -8.23
C VAL A 293 -28.58 19.22 -9.31
N LYS A 294 -27.79 18.51 -10.14
CA LYS A 294 -28.31 17.59 -11.18
C LYS A 294 -29.16 16.45 -10.61
N TYR A 295 -28.84 15.96 -9.41
CA TYR A 295 -29.58 14.88 -8.75
C TYR A 295 -30.78 15.41 -7.96
N PHE A 296 -30.76 16.68 -7.58
CA PHE A 296 -31.82 17.36 -6.84
C PHE A 296 -32.43 18.56 -7.61
N PRO A 297 -33.15 18.34 -8.74
CA PRO A 297 -33.73 19.44 -9.53
C PRO A 297 -34.67 20.37 -8.75
N ARG A 298 -35.32 19.85 -7.69
CA ARG A 298 -36.23 20.62 -6.83
C ARG A 298 -35.58 21.08 -5.52
N GLY A 299 -34.32 20.72 -5.24
CA GLY A 299 -33.63 21.05 -3.99
C GLY A 299 -34.34 20.54 -2.73
N ARG A 300 -35.01 19.38 -2.82
CA ARG A 300 -35.79 18.77 -1.73
C ARG A 300 -35.34 17.33 -1.50
N PHE A 301 -35.62 16.85 -0.30
CA PHE A 301 -35.39 15.48 0.15
C PHE A 301 -33.91 15.06 0.27
N GLY A 302 -32.95 15.99 0.44
CA GLY A 302 -31.59 15.59 0.81
C GLY A 302 -31.50 15.02 2.24
N LYS A 303 -30.26 14.77 2.68
CA LYS A 303 -29.93 14.23 4.01
C LYS A 303 -30.50 15.08 5.14
N SER A 304 -30.38 16.41 5.05
CA SER A 304 -30.85 17.35 6.07
C SER A 304 -32.38 17.56 6.08
N TRP A 305 -33.12 16.89 5.18
CA TRP A 305 -34.57 17.05 5.09
C TRP A 305 -35.27 16.35 6.26
N ALA A 306 -36.19 17.05 6.92
CA ALA A 306 -36.97 16.50 8.03
C ALA A 306 -37.86 15.32 7.55
N ARG A 307 -37.75 14.18 8.23
CA ARG A 307 -38.49 12.96 7.93
C ARG A 307 -39.25 12.48 9.18
N PRO A 308 -40.41 11.83 9.03
CA PRO A 308 -41.16 11.26 10.16
C PRO A 308 -40.35 10.19 10.91
N ILE A 309 -39.60 9.37 10.18
CA ILE A 309 -38.71 8.35 10.73
C ILE A 309 -37.29 8.89 10.62
N LYS A 310 -36.58 8.97 11.76
CA LYS A 310 -35.17 9.33 11.79
C LYS A 310 -34.36 8.19 11.19
N GLN A 311 -33.59 8.49 10.16
CA GLN A 311 -32.69 7.53 9.52
C GLN A 311 -31.26 7.89 9.90
N THR A 312 -30.43 6.88 10.10
CA THR A 312 -28.98 7.06 10.17
C THR A 312 -28.43 7.48 8.81
N THR A 313 -27.26 8.11 8.78
CA THR A 313 -26.62 8.50 7.51
C THR A 313 -26.33 7.31 6.61
N PHE A 314 -25.95 6.17 7.20
CA PHE A 314 -25.74 4.94 6.47
C PHE A 314 -27.03 4.45 5.81
N GLU A 315 -28.15 4.38 6.55
CA GLU A 315 -29.45 3.98 5.99
C GLU A 315 -29.94 4.93 4.89
N TYR A 316 -29.72 6.24 5.08
CA TYR A 316 -30.07 7.25 4.09
C TYR A 316 -29.35 7.00 2.75
N PHE A 317 -28.03 6.89 2.77
CA PHE A 317 -27.25 6.67 1.56
C PHE A 317 -27.47 5.28 0.96
N GLN A 318 -27.60 4.24 1.80
CA GLN A 318 -27.96 2.90 1.33
C GLN A 318 -29.29 2.92 0.59
N GLN A 319 -30.33 3.57 1.14
CA GLN A 319 -31.62 3.69 0.46
C GLN A 319 -31.50 4.45 -0.87
N ARG A 320 -30.68 5.49 -0.95
CA ARG A 320 -30.45 6.27 -2.18
C ARG A 320 -29.76 5.43 -3.26
N ILE A 321 -28.68 4.76 -2.90
CA ILE A 321 -27.86 3.95 -3.80
C ILE A 321 -28.63 2.71 -4.28
N MET A 322 -29.41 2.09 -3.38
CA MET A 322 -30.21 0.89 -3.68
C MET A 322 -31.59 1.22 -4.28
N SER A 323 -31.91 2.50 -4.46
CA SER A 323 -33.19 2.89 -5.07
C SER A 323 -33.26 2.49 -6.54
N ALA A 324 -34.48 2.37 -7.08
CA ALA A 324 -34.70 2.14 -8.50
C ALA A 324 -34.15 3.29 -9.40
N SER A 325 -33.89 4.46 -8.80
CA SER A 325 -33.38 5.63 -9.52
C SER A 325 -31.87 5.54 -9.74
N ARG A 326 -31.45 5.46 -10.99
CA ARG A 326 -30.03 5.41 -11.42
C ARG A 326 -29.23 6.69 -11.13
N ARG A 327 -29.88 7.77 -10.70
CA ARG A 327 -29.23 9.07 -10.48
C ARG A 327 -28.12 9.03 -9.42
N PHE A 328 -28.25 8.14 -8.43
CA PHE A 328 -27.35 8.04 -7.27
C PHE A 328 -26.29 6.94 -7.40
N SER A 329 -26.20 6.26 -8.55
CA SER A 329 -25.20 5.20 -8.78
C SER A 329 -23.88 5.74 -9.35
N HIS A 330 -23.80 7.02 -9.67
CA HIS A 330 -22.61 7.62 -10.27
C HIS A 330 -21.46 7.70 -9.27
N VAL A 331 -20.25 7.40 -9.72
CA VAL A 331 -19.01 7.31 -8.91
C VAL A 331 -18.80 8.52 -8.00
N SER A 332 -18.95 9.74 -8.53
CA SER A 332 -18.80 10.98 -7.74
C SER A 332 -19.75 11.09 -6.55
N TYR A 333 -20.98 10.58 -6.67
CA TYR A 333 -21.93 10.57 -5.56
C TYR A 333 -21.61 9.45 -4.56
N LEU A 334 -21.12 8.30 -5.03
CA LEU A 334 -20.68 7.21 -4.17
C LEU A 334 -19.50 7.63 -3.28
N PHE A 335 -18.51 8.34 -3.83
CA PHE A 335 -17.40 8.89 -3.04
C PHE A 335 -17.89 9.91 -2.01
N TYR A 336 -18.80 10.80 -2.40
CA TYR A 336 -19.40 11.75 -1.44
C TYR A 336 -20.12 11.01 -0.30
N ALA A 337 -20.95 10.01 -0.63
CA ALA A 337 -21.66 9.20 0.35
C ALA A 337 -20.69 8.46 1.29
N LEU A 338 -19.59 7.91 0.75
CA LEU A 338 -18.54 7.26 1.53
C LEU A 338 -17.91 8.24 2.53
N CYS A 339 -17.46 9.41 2.06
CA CYS A 339 -16.83 10.42 2.93
C CYS A 339 -17.76 10.86 4.06
N GLU A 340 -19.05 11.07 3.77
CA GLU A 340 -20.04 11.47 4.78
C GLU A 340 -20.31 10.36 5.81
N ILE A 341 -20.29 9.09 5.39
CA ILE A 341 -20.46 7.94 6.31
C ILE A 341 -19.22 7.83 7.21
N GLU A 342 -18.02 7.90 6.64
CA GLU A 342 -16.76 7.81 7.39
C GLU A 342 -16.60 8.98 8.37
N GLU A 343 -16.93 10.21 7.95
CA GLU A 343 -16.91 11.38 8.83
C GLU A 343 -17.84 11.18 10.03
N GLU A 344 -19.04 10.63 9.82
CA GLU A 344 -19.97 10.37 10.91
C GLU A 344 -19.49 9.25 11.84
N GLN A 345 -18.93 8.17 11.31
CA GLN A 345 -18.34 7.08 12.10
C GLN A 345 -17.20 7.61 12.99
N ILE A 346 -16.32 8.44 12.44
CA ILE A 346 -15.24 9.10 13.18
C ILE A 346 -15.81 9.99 14.27
N LYS A 347 -16.79 10.85 13.97
CA LYS A 347 -17.44 11.72 14.97
C LYS A 347 -18.07 10.94 16.11
N GLN A 348 -18.78 9.86 15.81
CA GLN A 348 -19.40 8.99 16.81
C GLN A 348 -18.31 8.35 17.70
N LYS A 349 -17.22 7.84 17.11
CA LYS A 349 -16.11 7.26 17.88
C LYS A 349 -15.35 8.29 18.72
N ILE A 350 -15.14 9.51 18.22
CA ILE A 350 -14.56 10.60 19.00
C ILE A 350 -15.42 10.88 20.22
N ASN A 351 -16.74 11.02 20.05
CA ASN A 351 -17.65 11.27 21.17
C ASN A 351 -17.59 10.16 22.23
N VAL A 352 -17.58 8.89 21.79
CA VAL A 352 -17.40 7.74 22.70
C VAL A 352 -16.06 7.80 23.44
N CYS A 353 -14.96 8.10 22.75
CA CYS A 353 -13.63 8.22 23.37
C CYS A 353 -13.54 9.38 24.36
N CYS A 354 -14.14 10.53 24.03
CA CYS A 354 -14.19 11.69 24.91
C CYS A 354 -15.04 11.45 26.18
N ASN A 355 -16.10 10.66 26.08
CA ASN A 355 -16.93 10.32 27.24
C ASN A 355 -16.23 9.31 28.18
N MET A 356 -15.46 8.36 27.63
CA MET A 356 -14.68 7.42 28.45
C MET A 356 -13.61 8.12 29.31
N SER A 357 -13.08 9.26 28.87
CA SER A 357 -12.12 10.06 29.65
C SER A 357 -12.75 10.85 30.80
N GLN A 358 -14.08 11.01 30.86
CA GLN A 358 -14.76 11.79 31.90
C GLN A 358 -15.10 11.00 33.17
N GLU A 359 -15.04 9.66 33.14
CA GLU A 359 -15.28 8.82 34.32
C GLU A 359 -14.06 8.72 35.26
N GLY A 360 -12.90 9.27 34.87
CA GLY A 360 -11.75 9.48 35.76
C GLY A 360 -11.77 10.88 36.36
N GLU A 361 -11.47 11.01 37.66
CA GLU A 361 -11.45 12.26 38.46
C GLU A 361 -10.54 13.41 37.95
N SER A 362 -9.98 13.33 36.74
CA SER A 362 -9.13 14.38 36.17
C SER A 362 -9.94 15.33 35.27
N THR A 363 -10.20 16.54 35.76
CA THR A 363 -10.84 17.69 35.06
C THR A 363 -10.00 18.33 33.95
N GLU A 364 -8.97 17.66 33.43
CA GLU A 364 -8.26 18.14 32.25
C GLU A 364 -8.81 17.43 31.01
N TRP A 365 -9.37 18.20 30.08
CA TRP A 365 -9.74 17.75 28.74
C TRP A 365 -8.47 17.40 27.96
N ASN A 366 -7.83 16.30 28.34
CA ASN A 366 -6.65 15.81 27.68
C ASN A 366 -7.12 15.12 26.40
N TYR A 367 -7.05 15.85 25.29
CA TYR A 367 -7.12 15.31 23.94
C TYR A 367 -5.91 14.38 23.77
N ASP A 368 -5.85 13.25 24.46
CA ASP A 368 -4.66 12.41 24.45
C ASP A 368 -4.53 11.80 23.04
N PRO A 369 -3.52 12.21 22.24
CA PRO A 369 -3.28 11.66 20.91
C PRO A 369 -3.06 10.15 20.93
N LYS A 370 -2.92 9.52 22.11
CA LYS A 370 -2.90 8.06 22.27
C LYS A 370 -4.19 7.39 21.82
N ASN A 371 -5.36 8.03 21.84
CA ASN A 371 -6.64 7.39 21.49
C ASN A 371 -7.00 7.46 19.99
N VAL A 372 -6.17 8.08 19.15
CA VAL A 372 -6.38 8.11 17.68
C VAL A 372 -6.54 6.69 17.13
N HIS A 373 -5.81 5.72 17.70
CA HIS A 373 -5.94 4.33 17.28
C HIS A 373 -7.35 3.76 17.56
N LEU A 374 -8.02 4.13 18.66
CA LEU A 374 -9.39 3.69 18.96
C LEU A 374 -10.41 4.35 18.04
N VAL A 375 -10.22 5.62 17.71
CA VAL A 375 -11.10 6.35 16.79
C VAL A 375 -11.07 5.71 15.40
N LEU A 376 -9.87 5.45 14.87
CA LEU A 376 -9.66 4.89 13.54
C LEU A 376 -10.08 3.42 13.43
N SER A 377 -10.24 2.69 14.54
CA SER A 377 -10.65 1.27 14.52
C SER A 377 -11.98 1.00 13.79
N SER A 378 -12.84 2.03 13.67
CA SER A 378 -14.12 1.95 12.94
C SER A 378 -13.98 2.08 11.43
N ILE A 379 -12.89 2.66 10.94
CA ILE A 379 -12.67 2.88 9.52
C ILE A 379 -11.97 1.66 8.94
N ARG A 380 -12.66 1.01 8.00
CA ARG A 380 -12.16 -0.18 7.31
C ARG A 380 -10.83 0.14 6.62
N GLY A 381 -9.89 -0.78 6.72
CA GLY A 381 -8.60 -0.65 6.06
C GLY A 381 -7.59 0.20 6.83
N THR A 382 -7.93 0.80 7.99
CA THR A 382 -6.92 1.46 8.84
C THR A 382 -6.09 0.46 9.66
N PRO A 383 -4.88 0.82 10.14
CA PRO A 383 -4.05 -0.07 10.95
C PRO A 383 -4.74 -0.54 12.23
N SER A 384 -5.54 0.35 12.82
CA SER A 384 -6.32 0.07 14.01
C SER A 384 -7.43 -0.95 13.75
N TYR A 385 -8.15 -0.81 12.64
CA TYR A 385 -9.14 -1.78 12.22
C TYR A 385 -8.51 -3.18 12.06
N TRP A 386 -7.31 -3.25 11.47
CA TRP A 386 -6.58 -4.50 11.31
C TRP A 386 -6.15 -5.12 12.63
N ARG A 387 -5.69 -4.31 13.58
CA ARG A 387 -5.36 -4.81 14.93
C ARG A 387 -6.58 -5.43 15.61
N THR A 388 -7.74 -4.78 15.53
CA THR A 388 -8.99 -5.30 16.11
C THR A 388 -9.45 -6.59 15.42
N TYR A 389 -9.40 -6.63 14.09
CA TYR A 389 -9.75 -7.84 13.32
C TYR A 389 -8.81 -9.00 13.63
N GLN A 390 -7.50 -8.75 13.64
CA GLN A 390 -6.47 -9.75 14.01
C GLN A 390 -6.72 -10.29 15.42
N GLY A 391 -7.00 -9.41 16.39
CA GLY A 391 -7.36 -9.82 17.75
C GLY A 391 -8.58 -10.74 17.80
N SER A 392 -9.60 -10.46 16.97
CA SER A 392 -10.81 -11.28 16.87
C SER A 392 -10.51 -12.66 16.29
N VAL A 393 -9.71 -12.74 15.22
CA VAL A 393 -9.28 -14.02 14.62
C VAL A 393 -8.42 -14.83 15.60
N LEU A 394 -7.49 -14.19 16.32
CA LEU A 394 -6.68 -14.86 17.34
C LEU A 394 -7.54 -15.40 18.49
N ALA A 395 -8.57 -14.66 18.90
CA ALA A 395 -9.52 -15.13 19.90
C ALA A 395 -10.31 -16.36 19.40
N MET A 396 -10.75 -16.35 18.14
CA MET A 396 -11.37 -17.51 17.51
C MET A 396 -10.42 -18.72 17.49
N ILE A 397 -9.14 -18.53 17.15
CA ILE A 397 -8.15 -19.62 17.15
C ILE A 397 -7.91 -20.18 18.56
N LYS A 398 -7.83 -19.31 19.57
CA LYS A 398 -7.70 -19.75 20.96
C LYS A 398 -8.88 -20.57 21.45
N GLN A 399 -10.10 -20.18 21.08
CA GLN A 399 -11.32 -20.78 21.61
C GLN A 399 -11.81 -21.99 20.81
N LEU A 400 -11.66 -21.94 19.48
CA LEU A 400 -12.17 -22.95 18.54
C LEU A 400 -11.07 -23.86 17.99
N GLY A 401 -9.79 -23.53 18.24
CA GLY A 401 -8.64 -24.22 17.68
C GLY A 401 -8.19 -23.63 16.33
N GLY A 402 -7.15 -24.25 15.76
CA GLY A 402 -6.62 -23.86 14.45
C GLY A 402 -7.66 -24.02 13.33
N CYS A 403 -7.52 -23.23 12.27
CA CYS A 403 -8.40 -23.36 11.11
C CYS A 403 -8.16 -24.66 10.37
N THR A 404 -9.25 -25.29 9.96
CA THR A 404 -9.20 -26.53 9.18
C THR A 404 -9.12 -26.22 7.70
N PHE A 405 -9.82 -25.18 7.25
CA PHE A 405 -9.76 -24.72 5.87
C PHE A 405 -9.48 -23.22 5.81
N PHE A 406 -8.55 -22.84 4.94
CA PHE A 406 -8.28 -21.46 4.59
C PHE A 406 -8.50 -21.30 3.09
N VAL A 407 -9.37 -20.38 2.69
CA VAL A 407 -9.77 -20.23 1.29
C VAL A 407 -9.71 -18.76 0.87
N THR A 408 -8.97 -18.50 -0.20
CA THR A 408 -8.99 -17.19 -0.86
C THR A 408 -9.66 -17.34 -2.21
N THR A 409 -10.71 -16.56 -2.46
CA THR A 409 -11.47 -16.55 -3.72
C THR A 409 -11.49 -15.16 -4.31
N SER A 410 -11.09 -15.01 -5.57
CA SER A 410 -11.35 -13.80 -6.36
C SER A 410 -12.52 -14.04 -7.31
N VAL A 411 -13.21 -12.97 -7.70
CA VAL A 411 -14.26 -13.02 -8.71
C VAL A 411 -13.76 -12.39 -10.00
N ASP A 412 -13.82 -13.12 -11.10
CA ASP A 412 -13.63 -12.59 -12.45
C ASP A 412 -14.95 -11.95 -12.92
N ASP A 413 -15.19 -10.73 -12.46
CA ASP A 413 -16.38 -9.93 -12.74
C ASP A 413 -16.48 -9.50 -14.21
N LEU A 414 -15.36 -9.24 -14.88
CA LEU A 414 -15.32 -8.80 -16.28
C LEU A 414 -15.64 -9.93 -17.27
N ASN A 415 -15.32 -11.19 -16.97
CA ASN A 415 -15.63 -12.33 -17.84
C ASN A 415 -16.84 -13.15 -17.37
N SER A 416 -17.43 -12.82 -16.22
CA SER A 416 -18.61 -13.52 -15.72
C SER A 416 -19.87 -13.12 -16.48
N TYR A 417 -20.53 -14.11 -17.10
CA TYR A 417 -21.80 -13.94 -17.83
C TYR A 417 -22.85 -13.17 -17.02
N GLU A 418 -23.05 -13.54 -15.75
CA GLU A 418 -24.04 -12.88 -14.87
C GLU A 418 -23.72 -11.40 -14.61
N PHE A 419 -22.44 -11.06 -14.45
CA PHE A 419 -22.00 -9.68 -14.15
C PHE A 419 -22.17 -8.80 -15.38
N VAL A 420 -21.64 -9.24 -16.52
CA VAL A 420 -21.74 -8.53 -17.79
C VAL A 420 -23.21 -8.29 -18.14
N ASN A 421 -24.06 -9.31 -18.00
CA ASN A 421 -25.48 -9.18 -18.34
C ASN A 421 -26.27 -8.35 -17.33
N ALA A 422 -25.96 -8.42 -16.03
CA ALA A 422 -26.56 -7.53 -15.05
C ALA A 422 -26.22 -6.05 -15.33
N MET A 423 -24.96 -5.75 -15.66
CA MET A 423 -24.52 -4.40 -16.02
C MET A 423 -25.14 -3.96 -17.36
N ASN A 424 -25.18 -4.84 -18.36
CA ASN A 424 -25.78 -4.58 -19.66
C ASN A 424 -27.27 -4.24 -19.54
N LYS A 425 -28.03 -5.05 -18.79
CA LYS A 425 -29.46 -4.79 -18.51
C LYS A 425 -29.68 -3.53 -17.69
N PHE A 426 -28.77 -3.22 -16.77
CA PHE A 426 -28.83 -1.95 -16.06
C PHE A 426 -28.57 -0.75 -16.97
N LYS A 427 -27.63 -0.84 -17.92
CA LYS A 427 -27.32 0.25 -18.87
C LYS A 427 -28.43 0.41 -19.91
N HIS A 428 -28.76 -0.65 -20.63
CA HIS A 428 -29.62 -0.63 -21.82
C HIS A 428 -31.10 -0.94 -21.55
N GLY A 429 -31.47 -1.39 -20.34
CA GLY A 429 -32.83 -1.77 -19.99
C GLY A 429 -33.00 -3.27 -19.76
N PHE A 430 -34.07 -3.66 -19.08
CA PHE A 430 -34.30 -5.05 -18.69
C PHE A 430 -34.46 -6.00 -19.90
N ASP A 431 -35.01 -5.48 -21.00
CA ASP A 431 -35.25 -6.23 -22.24
C ASP A 431 -34.01 -6.36 -23.14
N ALA A 432 -32.85 -5.84 -22.69
CA ALA A 432 -31.62 -5.98 -23.45
C ALA A 432 -31.23 -7.47 -23.57
N PRO A 433 -30.83 -7.93 -24.77
CA PRO A 433 -30.41 -9.31 -24.95
C PRO A 433 -29.15 -9.58 -24.14
N ASP A 434 -29.03 -10.83 -23.68
CA ASP A 434 -27.81 -11.26 -23.01
C ASP A 434 -26.65 -11.30 -24.02
N ILE A 435 -25.51 -10.82 -23.56
CA ILE A 435 -24.25 -10.73 -24.30
C ILE A 435 -23.32 -11.80 -23.73
N ASP A 436 -22.61 -12.49 -24.61
CA ASP A 436 -21.51 -13.36 -24.21
C ASP A 436 -20.30 -12.47 -23.81
N PRO A 437 -19.77 -12.60 -22.59
CA PRO A 437 -18.55 -11.88 -22.20
C PRO A 437 -17.40 -12.06 -23.19
N GLN A 438 -17.27 -13.21 -23.86
CA GLN A 438 -16.17 -13.42 -24.81
C GLN A 438 -16.29 -12.56 -26.07
N SER A 439 -17.49 -12.09 -26.43
CA SER A 439 -17.68 -11.22 -27.60
C SER A 439 -17.29 -9.77 -27.36
N LEU A 440 -17.10 -9.36 -26.10
CA LEU A 440 -16.74 -7.99 -25.74
C LEU A 440 -15.23 -7.83 -25.52
N SER A 441 -14.67 -6.74 -26.02
CA SER A 441 -13.29 -6.37 -25.73
C SER A 441 -13.12 -5.98 -24.25
N TYR A 442 -11.89 -6.07 -23.73
CA TYR A 442 -11.56 -5.64 -22.36
C TYR A 442 -12.00 -4.20 -22.07
N TYR A 443 -11.77 -3.27 -23.01
CA TYR A 443 -12.14 -1.86 -22.83
C TYR A 443 -13.65 -1.65 -22.72
N GLN A 444 -14.46 -2.38 -23.49
CA GLN A 444 -15.92 -2.31 -23.42
C GLN A 444 -16.45 -2.88 -22.10
N LYS A 445 -15.86 -3.98 -21.61
CA LYS A 445 -16.19 -4.55 -20.29
C LYS A 445 -15.85 -3.57 -19.17
N LYS A 446 -14.68 -2.94 -19.24
CA LYS A 446 -14.24 -1.92 -18.29
C LYS A 446 -15.18 -0.72 -18.29
N GLU A 447 -15.56 -0.21 -19.45
CA GLU A 447 -16.51 0.90 -19.57
C GLU A 447 -17.88 0.57 -18.95
N LEU A 448 -18.38 -0.66 -19.15
CA LEU A 448 -19.59 -1.14 -18.50
C LEU A 448 -19.47 -1.16 -16.97
N LEU A 449 -18.33 -1.60 -16.44
CA LEU A 449 -18.05 -1.62 -15.00
C LEU A 449 -17.97 -0.21 -14.41
N ASP A 450 -17.25 0.69 -15.09
CA ASP A 450 -17.06 2.09 -14.68
C ASP A 450 -18.40 2.85 -14.63
N GLU A 451 -19.33 2.54 -15.52
CA GLU A 451 -20.67 3.12 -15.53
C GLU A 451 -21.64 2.49 -14.51
N CYS A 452 -21.44 1.21 -14.17
CA CYS A 452 -22.38 0.42 -13.36
C CYS A 452 -21.75 -0.16 -12.06
N PRO A 453 -20.98 0.61 -11.27
CA PRO A 453 -20.21 0.07 -10.14
C PRO A 453 -21.11 -0.49 -9.02
N VAL A 454 -22.27 0.13 -8.77
CA VAL A 454 -23.24 -0.34 -7.77
C VAL A 454 -23.79 -1.72 -8.14
N VAL A 455 -24.06 -1.95 -9.43
CA VAL A 455 -24.61 -3.22 -9.91
C VAL A 455 -23.57 -4.32 -9.77
N ALA A 456 -22.33 -4.06 -10.18
CA ALA A 456 -21.23 -4.99 -10.00
C ALA A 456 -21.02 -5.36 -8.52
N ALA A 457 -21.01 -4.36 -7.62
CA ALA A 457 -20.90 -4.59 -6.18
C ALA A 457 -22.08 -5.41 -5.61
N ARG A 458 -23.30 -5.19 -6.10
CA ARG A 458 -24.48 -5.98 -5.72
C ARG A 458 -24.37 -7.43 -6.19
N GLN A 459 -23.97 -7.65 -7.44
CA GLN A 459 -23.79 -9.00 -7.97
C GLN A 459 -22.71 -9.76 -7.21
N PHE A 460 -21.62 -9.07 -6.86
CA PHE A 460 -20.60 -9.63 -5.98
C PHE A 460 -21.17 -10.03 -4.62
N ASN A 461 -21.92 -9.15 -3.97
CA ASN A 461 -22.50 -9.44 -2.65
C ASN A 461 -23.49 -10.62 -2.70
N LEU A 462 -24.31 -10.69 -3.75
CA LEU A 462 -25.22 -11.83 -3.98
C LEU A 462 -24.43 -13.13 -4.13
N ARG A 463 -23.41 -13.15 -4.98
CA ARG A 463 -22.58 -14.34 -5.22
C ARG A 463 -21.87 -14.80 -3.94
N VAL A 464 -21.33 -13.87 -3.16
CA VAL A 464 -20.71 -14.19 -1.86
C VAL A 464 -21.74 -14.78 -0.90
N THR A 465 -22.92 -14.18 -0.81
CA THR A 465 -23.99 -14.66 0.07
C THR A 465 -24.42 -16.08 -0.30
N GLU A 466 -24.70 -16.32 -1.59
CA GLU A 466 -25.10 -17.66 -2.06
C GLU A 466 -24.00 -18.69 -1.87
N PHE A 467 -22.74 -18.32 -2.11
CA PHE A 467 -21.62 -19.20 -1.81
C PHE A 467 -21.63 -19.65 -0.34
N PHE A 468 -21.94 -18.77 0.61
CA PHE A 468 -22.00 -19.16 2.02
C PHE A 468 -23.23 -19.98 2.37
N ASN A 469 -24.37 -19.68 1.75
CA ASN A 469 -25.56 -20.52 1.90
C ASN A 469 -25.24 -21.97 1.47
N LEU A 470 -24.51 -22.13 0.36
CA LEU A 470 -24.05 -23.45 -0.12
C LEU A 470 -23.03 -24.08 0.83
N VAL A 471 -22.04 -23.34 1.30
CA VAL A 471 -21.03 -23.85 2.26
C VAL A 471 -21.67 -24.31 3.56
N GLN A 472 -22.68 -23.59 4.06
CA GLN A 472 -23.40 -23.97 5.27
C GLN A 472 -24.32 -25.18 5.04
N ALA A 473 -25.03 -25.21 3.90
CA ALA A 473 -25.95 -26.30 3.56
C ALA A 473 -25.23 -27.62 3.26
N TYR A 474 -24.12 -27.57 2.52
CA TYR A 474 -23.38 -28.74 2.04
C TYR A 474 -22.03 -28.92 2.77
N GLY A 475 -21.89 -28.35 3.97
CA GLY A 475 -20.65 -28.40 4.74
C GLY A 475 -20.13 -29.82 4.95
N VAL A 476 -21.03 -30.75 5.29
CA VAL A 476 -20.71 -32.17 5.50
C VAL A 476 -20.17 -32.83 4.23
N GLU A 477 -20.73 -32.51 3.06
CA GLU A 477 -20.31 -33.08 1.78
C GLU A 477 -18.98 -32.48 1.30
N LEU A 478 -18.77 -31.18 1.54
CA LEU A 478 -17.59 -30.44 1.10
C LEU A 478 -16.37 -30.68 1.99
N PHE A 479 -16.58 -30.78 3.30
CA PHE A 479 -15.50 -30.80 4.30
C PHE A 479 -15.48 -32.09 5.13
N GLY A 480 -16.47 -32.97 4.98
CA GLY A 480 -16.63 -34.19 5.79
C GLY A 480 -17.36 -33.97 7.12
N TYR A 481 -17.46 -32.72 7.58
CA TYR A 481 -18.07 -32.34 8.86
C TYR A 481 -18.92 -31.07 8.71
N PRO A 482 -19.91 -30.84 9.60
CA PRO A 482 -20.72 -29.63 9.56
C PRO A 482 -19.88 -28.40 9.92
N VAL A 483 -20.07 -27.31 9.19
CA VAL A 483 -19.36 -26.04 9.43
C VAL A 483 -19.80 -25.44 10.78
N ALA A 484 -18.93 -25.51 11.78
CA ALA A 484 -19.20 -24.99 13.12
C ALA A 484 -19.01 -23.48 13.25
N ALA A 485 -17.94 -22.94 12.66
CA ALA A 485 -17.62 -21.52 12.74
C ALA A 485 -16.86 -21.05 11.51
N TRP A 486 -17.12 -19.82 11.10
CA TRP A 486 -16.46 -19.21 9.96
C TRP A 486 -16.24 -17.72 10.21
N THR A 487 -15.20 -17.18 9.58
CA THR A 487 -14.98 -15.73 9.49
C THR A 487 -14.59 -15.38 8.07
N MET A 488 -15.08 -14.23 7.61
CA MET A 488 -14.81 -13.75 6.25
C MET A 488 -14.28 -12.33 6.29
N ARG A 489 -13.29 -12.10 5.43
CA ARG A 489 -12.86 -10.78 5.02
C ARG A 489 -13.09 -10.57 3.53
N ILE A 490 -13.71 -9.46 3.18
CA ILE A 490 -13.82 -8.98 1.79
C ILE A 490 -12.81 -7.85 1.60
N GLU A 491 -11.95 -8.00 0.61
CA GLU A 491 -10.94 -7.01 0.21
C GLU A 491 -11.13 -6.57 -1.24
N PHE A 492 -10.75 -5.32 -1.52
CA PHE A 492 -10.77 -4.75 -2.85
C PHE A 492 -9.31 -4.53 -3.26
N GLN A 493 -8.86 -5.20 -4.33
CA GLN A 493 -7.50 -5.15 -4.86
C GLN A 493 -7.52 -4.41 -6.20
N GLY A 494 -7.14 -3.14 -6.25
CA GLY A 494 -6.73 -2.45 -7.50
C GLY A 494 -7.60 -2.66 -8.75
N ASN A 495 -8.94 -2.75 -8.60
CA ASN A 495 -9.98 -3.07 -9.60
C ASN A 495 -10.54 -4.51 -9.63
N PHE A 496 -10.17 -5.39 -8.70
CA PHE A 496 -10.75 -6.73 -8.52
C PHE A 496 -11.23 -6.93 -7.08
N ILE A 497 -12.26 -7.75 -6.90
CA ILE A 497 -12.75 -8.11 -5.57
C ILE A 497 -12.14 -9.45 -5.16
N ALA A 498 -11.36 -9.44 -4.08
CA ALA A 498 -10.71 -10.62 -3.50
C ALA A 498 -11.30 -10.89 -2.10
N THR A 499 -11.72 -12.13 -1.86
CA THR A 499 -12.23 -12.60 -0.58
C THR A 499 -11.21 -13.51 0.07
N ASN A 500 -10.84 -13.24 1.31
CA ASN A 500 -9.94 -14.05 2.11
C ASN A 500 -10.74 -14.68 3.27
N LYS A 501 -10.73 -16.01 3.41
CA LYS A 501 -11.60 -16.76 4.34
C LYS A 501 -10.82 -17.72 5.22
N ILE A 502 -11.23 -17.79 6.48
CA ILE A 502 -10.77 -18.74 7.48
C ILE A 502 -12.01 -19.53 7.93
N ILE A 503 -12.02 -20.83 7.72
CA ILE A 503 -13.07 -21.76 8.13
C ILE A 503 -12.47 -22.66 9.22
N ASN A 504 -13.06 -22.62 10.42
CA ASN A 504 -12.68 -23.50 11.52
C ASN A 504 -13.69 -24.65 11.59
N ASP A 505 -13.19 -25.88 11.50
CA ASP A 505 -13.96 -27.10 11.71
C ASP A 505 -13.87 -27.48 13.19
N LEU A 506 -14.98 -27.85 13.82
CA LEU A 506 -14.94 -28.46 15.15
C LEU A 506 -14.60 -29.94 14.97
N ARG A 507 -13.60 -30.39 15.73
CA ARG A 507 -13.34 -31.82 15.94
C ARG A 507 -14.51 -32.50 16.66
#